data_AF-A0AA39KQX7-F1
#
_entry.id   AF-A0AA39KQX7-F1
#
_cell.length_a   1.000
_cell.length_b   1.000
_cell.length_c   1.000
_cell.angle_alpha   90.00
_cell.angle_beta   90.00
_cell.angle_gamma   90.00
#
_symmetry.space_group_name_H-M   'P 1'
#
loop_
_entity.id
_entity.type
_entity.pdbx_description
1 polymer ?
#
loop_
_entity_poly.entity_id
_entity_poly.type
_entity_poly.pdbx_seq_one_letter_code
_entity_poly.pdbx_strand_id
1 'polypeptide(L)'
;MPKVKKEKPDEKKYFWKGKRVSDKIYKVREKQKEIGKKLRDKYGIRNAAHNLNTRESSNSDVDLTDEGRRIVRLNTLGKKLFCKKCKSVLSLCDIIQEKKIGISSIFYITCRGCDQTNEVYSDKTHQVSKNKMHFDTNTKIVMGVLNAGMGHSHLNKILAALNIPQMNWKIYKSYETEVGKVIEDMTHQSCE
;
A
#
# COMPACT_ATOMS: atom_id res chain seq x y z
N MET A 1 -12.91 24.90 -60.75
CA MET A 1 -11.65 24.46 -60.12
C MET A 1 -11.98 23.76 -58.79
N PRO A 2 -11.81 22.44 -58.66
CA PRO A 2 -12.09 21.72 -57.42
C PRO A 2 -11.03 22.03 -56.35
N LYS A 3 -11.49 22.37 -55.14
CA LYS A 3 -10.63 22.66 -53.99
C LYS A 3 -9.99 21.37 -53.49
N VAL A 4 -8.70 21.22 -53.74
CA VAL A 4 -7.86 20.15 -53.16
C VAL A 4 -7.88 20.28 -51.64
N LYS A 5 -8.47 19.30 -50.95
CA LYS A 5 -8.38 19.19 -49.48
C LYS A 5 -6.91 18.90 -49.16
N LYS A 6 -6.22 19.86 -48.54
CA LYS A 6 -4.90 19.63 -47.95
C LYS A 6 -5.05 18.57 -46.86
N GLU A 7 -4.51 17.38 -47.08
CA GLU A 7 -4.37 16.36 -46.05
C GLU A 7 -3.53 16.95 -44.91
N LYS A 8 -4.11 17.03 -43.72
CA LYS A 8 -3.37 17.44 -42.52
C LYS A 8 -2.30 16.38 -42.28
N PRO A 9 -1.03 16.77 -42.00
CA PRO A 9 0.03 15.80 -41.73
C PRO A 9 -0.39 14.92 -40.55
N ASP A 10 -0.15 13.61 -40.67
CA ASP A 10 -0.50 12.59 -39.67
C ASP A 10 0.07 13.01 -38.31
N GLU A 11 -0.80 13.55 -37.47
CA GLU A 11 -0.44 14.05 -36.15
C GLU A 11 0.04 12.86 -35.32
N LYS A 12 1.33 12.86 -34.92
CA LYS A 12 1.94 11.76 -34.16
C LYS A 12 1.06 11.41 -32.96
N LYS A 13 0.50 10.19 -32.98
CA LYS A 13 -0.37 9.68 -31.93
C LYS A 13 0.50 9.15 -30.79
N TYR A 14 0.47 9.81 -29.64
CA TYR A 14 1.19 9.35 -28.45
C TYR A 14 0.31 8.42 -27.61
N PHE A 15 0.91 7.35 -27.10
CA PHE A 15 0.25 6.37 -26.24
C PHE A 15 1.05 6.14 -24.96
N TRP A 16 0.35 5.90 -23.86
CA TRP A 16 0.97 5.52 -22.59
C TRP A 16 0.10 4.50 -21.87
N LYS A 17 0.68 3.32 -21.59
CA LYS A 17 -0.05 2.16 -21.05
C LYS A 17 -1.35 1.87 -21.84
N GLY A 18 -1.24 1.80 -23.17
CA GLY A 18 -2.36 1.51 -24.06
C GLY A 18 -3.37 2.64 -24.28
N LYS A 19 -3.29 3.76 -23.53
CA LYS A 19 -4.21 4.90 -23.68
C LYS A 19 -3.58 6.01 -24.52
N ARG A 20 -4.37 6.58 -25.44
CA ARG A 20 -3.96 7.77 -26.21
C ARG A 20 -3.78 8.96 -25.27
N VAL A 21 -2.68 9.69 -25.44
CA VAL A 21 -2.35 10.89 -24.66
C VAL A 21 -1.84 12.00 -25.58
N SER A 22 -1.83 13.24 -25.10
CA SER A 22 -1.20 14.35 -25.81
C SER A 22 0.33 14.25 -25.74
N ASP A 23 1.02 14.87 -26.70
CA ASP A 23 2.48 15.00 -26.72
C ASP A 23 3.03 15.58 -25.39
N LYS A 24 2.38 16.64 -24.89
CA LYS A 24 2.74 17.26 -23.61
C LYS A 24 2.70 16.25 -22.46
N ILE A 25 1.64 15.44 -22.36
CA ILE A 25 1.53 14.41 -21.31
C ILE A 25 2.58 13.33 -21.50
N TYR A 26 2.84 12.90 -22.74
CA TYR A 26 3.83 11.88 -23.05
C TYR A 26 5.23 12.31 -22.62
N LYS A 27 5.67 13.50 -23.02
CA LYS A 27 6.97 14.08 -22.65
C LYS A 27 7.15 14.23 -21.14
N VAL A 28 6.12 14.66 -20.42
CA VAL A 28 6.14 14.75 -18.95
C VAL A 28 6.37 13.36 -18.33
N ARG A 29 5.67 12.33 -18.83
CA ARG A 29 5.79 10.96 -18.31
C ARG A 29 7.16 10.33 -18.59
N GLU A 30 7.72 10.57 -19.77
CA GLU A 30 9.10 10.14 -20.08
C GLU A 30 10.13 10.82 -19.17
N LYS A 31 10.01 12.14 -18.94
CA LYS A 31 10.88 12.85 -17.98
C LYS A 31 10.77 12.28 -16.56
N GLN A 32 9.56 12.01 -16.09
CA GLN A 32 9.34 11.38 -14.77
C GLN A 32 9.95 9.98 -14.69
N LYS A 33 9.85 9.19 -15.76
CA LYS A 33 10.44 7.85 -15.86
C LYS A 33 11.98 7.90 -15.78
N GLU A 34 12.60 8.86 -16.47
CA GLU A 34 14.06 9.09 -16.41
C GLU A 34 14.51 9.54 -15.02
N ILE A 35 13.83 10.50 -14.40
CA ILE A 35 14.12 10.94 -13.03
C ILE A 35 14.04 9.75 -12.08
N GLY A 36 12.99 8.93 -12.21
CA GLY A 36 12.83 7.71 -11.43
C GLY A 36 13.99 6.71 -11.64
N LYS A 37 14.52 6.58 -12.86
CA LYS A 37 15.69 5.74 -13.15
C LYS A 37 16.94 6.26 -12.45
N LYS A 38 17.22 7.56 -12.59
CA LYS A 38 18.37 8.22 -11.95
C LYS A 38 18.34 8.10 -10.42
N LEU A 39 17.16 8.28 -9.81
CA LEU A 39 16.99 8.11 -8.37
C LEU A 39 17.25 6.67 -7.93
N ARG A 40 16.79 5.66 -8.68
CA ARG A 40 17.06 4.25 -8.38
C ARG A 40 18.56 3.93 -8.47
N ASP A 41 19.24 4.43 -9.49
CA ASP A 41 20.67 4.20 -9.70
C ASP A 41 21.49 4.87 -8.59
N LYS A 42 21.11 6.09 -8.16
CA LYS A 42 21.81 6.84 -7.12
C LYS A 42 21.62 6.26 -5.71
N TYR A 43 20.40 5.83 -5.38
CA TYR A 43 20.03 5.42 -4.02
C TYR A 43 19.86 3.91 -3.85
N GLY A 44 20.19 3.09 -4.86
CA GLY A 44 20.15 1.63 -4.76
C GLY A 44 18.74 1.02 -4.63
N ILE A 45 17.68 1.73 -5.06
CA ILE A 45 16.28 1.28 -4.92
C ILE A 45 15.89 0.26 -6.01
N ARG A 46 16.74 -0.76 -6.25
CA ARG A 46 16.51 -1.78 -7.28
C ARG A 46 15.31 -2.70 -6.96
N ASN A 47 15.03 -2.93 -5.68
CA ASN A 47 14.00 -3.89 -5.23
C ASN A 47 12.55 -3.37 -5.36
N ALA A 48 12.34 -2.06 -5.48
CA ALA A 48 10.99 -1.48 -5.56
C ALA A 48 10.28 -1.79 -6.89
N ALA A 49 11.02 -1.84 -7.99
CA ALA A 49 10.44 -2.02 -9.34
C ALA A 49 10.15 -3.49 -9.66
N HIS A 50 10.95 -4.43 -9.16
CA HIS A 50 10.73 -5.87 -9.35
C HIS A 50 9.39 -6.32 -8.74
N ASN A 51 9.01 -5.76 -7.59
CA ASN A 51 7.75 -6.05 -6.92
C ASN A 51 6.51 -5.44 -7.62
N LEU A 52 6.66 -4.45 -8.49
CA LEU A 52 5.54 -3.81 -9.21
C LEU A 52 5.10 -4.60 -10.45
N ASN A 53 5.98 -5.43 -11.03
CA ASN A 53 5.70 -6.16 -12.27
C ASN A 53 5.37 -7.66 -12.05
N THR A 54 5.59 -8.21 -10.86
CA THR A 54 5.66 -9.69 -10.67
C THR A 54 4.49 -10.29 -9.87
N ARG A 55 3.50 -9.52 -9.39
CA ARG A 55 2.44 -10.02 -8.48
C ARG A 55 1.01 -9.72 -8.92
N GLU A 56 0.70 -9.81 -10.22
CA GLU A 56 -0.69 -9.79 -10.69
C GLU A 56 -1.48 -11.08 -10.37
N SER A 57 -0.89 -12.12 -9.76
CA SER A 57 -1.62 -13.37 -9.47
C SER A 57 -0.96 -14.22 -8.37
N SER A 58 -1.39 -14.07 -7.11
CA SER A 58 -1.38 -15.18 -6.13
C SER A 58 -2.18 -14.79 -4.89
N ASN A 59 -3.26 -15.52 -4.62
CA ASN A 59 -4.30 -15.22 -3.63
C ASN A 59 -4.04 -15.88 -2.25
N SER A 60 -2.78 -16.00 -1.84
CA SER A 60 -2.39 -16.69 -0.59
C SER A 60 -1.18 -16.01 0.06
N ASP A 61 -1.44 -15.08 0.99
CA ASP A 61 -0.44 -14.34 1.78
C ASP A 61 0.14 -15.20 2.93
N VAL A 62 0.89 -16.25 2.58
CA VAL A 62 1.85 -16.88 3.51
C VAL A 62 3.21 -16.68 2.89
N ASP A 63 3.84 -15.55 3.23
CA ASP A 63 5.14 -15.16 2.71
C ASP A 63 6.17 -15.42 3.82
N LEU A 64 7.01 -16.44 3.62
CA LEU A 64 8.12 -16.80 4.52
C LEU A 64 9.29 -15.78 4.46
N THR A 65 9.18 -14.74 3.63
CA THR A 65 10.24 -13.74 3.48
C THR A 65 10.01 -12.59 4.46
N ASP A 66 10.71 -12.64 5.60
CA ASP A 66 10.80 -11.60 6.64
C ASP A 66 11.49 -10.30 6.18
N GLU A 67 11.72 -10.13 4.87
CA GLU A 67 12.44 -8.98 4.34
C GLU A 67 11.52 -7.77 4.15
N GLY A 68 12.05 -6.60 4.50
CA GLY A 68 11.44 -5.30 4.24
C GLY A 68 11.03 -4.52 5.49
N ARG A 69 10.37 -3.38 5.25
CA ARG A 69 9.93 -2.46 6.31
C ARG A 69 8.47 -2.72 6.64
N ARG A 70 8.09 -2.51 7.90
CA ARG A 70 6.71 -2.57 8.38
C ARG A 70 6.36 -1.27 9.08
N ILE A 71 5.12 -0.82 8.90
CA ILE A 71 4.59 0.33 9.64
C ILE A 71 3.97 -0.21 10.92
N VAL A 72 4.47 0.27 12.06
CA VAL A 72 4.05 -0.20 13.37
C VAL A 72 3.69 0.98 14.28
N ARG A 73 2.66 0.80 15.11
CA ARG A 73 2.42 1.69 16.24
C ARG A 73 3.18 1.17 17.44
N LEU A 74 4.32 1.79 17.74
CA LEU A 74 5.27 1.36 18.78
C LEU A 74 4.58 1.05 20.13
N ASN A 75 3.67 1.90 20.59
CA ASN A 75 2.95 1.68 21.85
C ASN A 75 2.07 0.41 21.81
N THR A 76 1.40 0.13 20.70
CA THR A 76 0.59 -1.10 20.56
C THR A 76 1.48 -2.32 20.46
N LEU A 77 2.52 -2.25 19.61
CA LEU A 77 3.46 -3.35 19.41
C LEU A 77 4.16 -3.71 20.73
N GLY A 78 4.73 -2.74 21.42
CA GLY A 78 5.43 -2.94 22.70
C GLY A 78 4.55 -3.58 23.76
N LYS A 79 3.29 -3.17 23.89
CA LYS A 79 2.32 -3.78 24.82
C LYS A 79 1.94 -5.22 24.44
N LYS A 80 2.07 -5.59 23.17
CA LYS A 80 1.76 -6.93 22.66
C LYS A 80 2.97 -7.87 22.65
N LEU A 81 4.19 -7.36 22.87
CA LEU A 81 5.43 -8.15 22.96
C LEU A 81 5.64 -8.81 24.34
N PHE A 82 4.56 -9.25 24.96
CA PHE A 82 4.59 -10.03 26.20
C PHE A 82 3.77 -11.30 26.02
N CYS A 83 4.32 -12.43 26.43
CA CYS A 83 3.67 -13.72 26.32
C CYS A 83 2.35 -13.72 27.11
N LYS A 84 1.24 -14.10 26.47
CA LYS A 84 -0.08 -14.17 27.11
C LYS A 84 -0.09 -15.13 28.30
N LYS A 85 0.69 -16.22 28.22
CA LYS A 85 0.80 -17.30 29.23
C LYS A 85 1.72 -16.93 30.39
N CYS A 86 3.03 -16.80 30.17
CA CYS A 86 4.03 -16.62 31.24
C CYS A 86 4.54 -15.18 31.42
N LYS A 87 4.04 -14.21 30.65
CA LYS A 87 4.39 -12.77 30.72
C LYS A 87 5.86 -12.43 30.40
N SER A 88 6.67 -13.38 29.93
CA SER A 88 8.01 -13.08 29.41
C SER A 88 7.95 -12.18 28.17
N VAL A 89 9.02 -11.43 27.94
CA VAL A 89 9.17 -10.60 26.74
C VAL A 89 9.29 -11.51 25.51
N LEU A 90 8.57 -11.15 24.45
CA LEU A 90 8.64 -11.81 23.16
C LEU A 90 9.68 -11.12 22.28
N SER A 91 10.53 -11.89 21.59
CA SER A 91 11.49 -11.35 20.63
C SER A 91 10.91 -11.33 19.22
N LEU A 92 11.12 -10.24 18.49
CA LEU A 92 10.81 -10.19 17.06
C LEU A 92 11.71 -11.15 16.24
N CYS A 93 12.82 -11.65 16.80
CA CYS A 93 13.63 -12.68 16.15
C CYS A 93 12.97 -14.07 16.20
N ASP A 94 11.93 -14.26 17.01
CA ASP A 94 11.21 -15.53 17.14
C ASP A 94 9.87 -15.51 16.39
N ILE A 95 9.73 -14.63 15.39
CA ILE A 95 8.61 -14.64 14.46
C ILE A 95 8.70 -15.93 13.64
N ILE A 96 7.67 -16.76 13.72
CA ILE A 96 7.55 -17.97 12.90
C ILE A 96 6.65 -17.75 11.67
N GLN A 97 5.78 -16.75 11.72
CA GLN A 97 4.86 -16.42 10.63
C GLN A 97 4.42 -14.96 10.74
N GLU A 98 4.26 -14.32 9.58
CA GLU A 98 3.60 -13.04 9.43
C GLU A 98 2.34 -13.19 8.58
N LYS A 99 1.19 -12.72 9.10
CA LYS A 99 -0.02 -12.51 8.31
C LYS A 99 -0.18 -11.03 8.00
N LYS A 100 -0.10 -10.69 6.72
CA LYS A 100 -0.24 -9.31 6.22
C LYS A 100 -1.72 -9.00 5.95
N ILE A 101 -2.19 -7.84 6.42
CA ILE A 101 -3.53 -7.32 6.16
C ILE A 101 -3.37 -5.86 5.71
N GLY A 102 -3.38 -5.65 4.39
CA GLY A 102 -3.01 -4.35 3.82
C GLY A 102 -1.53 -4.05 4.09
N ILE A 103 -1.26 -2.94 4.77
CA ILE A 103 0.09 -2.57 5.20
C ILE A 103 0.37 -2.89 6.69
N SER A 104 -0.62 -3.46 7.37
CA SER A 104 -0.52 -3.89 8.77
C SER A 104 -0.22 -5.39 8.84
N SER A 105 0.32 -5.83 9.98
CA SER A 105 0.80 -7.20 10.16
C SER A 105 0.33 -7.80 11.48
N ILE A 106 0.09 -9.09 11.45
CA ILE A 106 -0.06 -9.96 12.62
C ILE A 106 1.15 -10.88 12.63
N PHE A 107 2.01 -10.73 13.64
CA PHE A 107 3.16 -11.58 13.85
C PHE A 107 2.78 -12.72 14.79
N TYR A 108 3.13 -13.95 14.42
CA TYR A 108 3.04 -15.12 15.27
C TYR A 108 4.44 -15.37 15.85
N ILE A 109 4.57 -15.19 17.17
CA ILE A 109 5.87 -15.25 17.85
C ILE A 109 5.85 -16.38 18.88
N THR A 110 6.82 -17.28 18.79
CA THR A 110 6.99 -18.37 19.76
C THR A 110 7.70 -17.86 21.01
N CYS A 111 7.10 -18.09 22.18
CA CYS A 111 7.69 -17.68 23.45
C CYS A 111 8.80 -18.64 23.89
N ARG A 112 10.05 -18.16 23.99
CA ARG A 112 11.21 -18.96 24.46
C ARG A 112 11.06 -19.57 25.87
N GLY A 113 10.19 -19.02 26.71
CA GLY A 113 10.03 -19.47 28.10
C GLY A 113 8.93 -20.51 28.32
N CYS A 114 8.00 -20.70 27.38
CA CYS A 114 6.87 -21.62 27.59
C CYS A 114 6.27 -22.21 26.30
N ASP A 115 6.95 -21.99 25.18
CA ASP A 115 6.64 -22.44 23.82
C ASP A 115 5.27 -22.04 23.28
N GLN A 116 4.56 -21.15 23.97
CA GLN A 116 3.29 -20.60 23.51
C GLN A 116 3.52 -19.71 22.28
N THR A 117 2.80 -19.98 21.20
CA THR A 117 2.67 -19.06 20.06
C THR A 117 1.73 -17.92 20.42
N ASN A 118 2.20 -16.68 20.20
CA ASN A 118 1.49 -15.46 20.53
C ASN A 118 1.22 -14.64 19.26
N GLU A 119 -0.01 -14.14 19.13
CA GLU A 119 -0.38 -13.16 18.11
C GLU A 119 -0.07 -11.75 18.59
N VAL A 120 0.77 -11.06 17.82
CA VAL A 120 1.27 -9.71 18.08
C VAL A 120 0.90 -8.80 16.91
N TYR A 121 0.10 -7.78 17.18
CA TYR A 121 -0.43 -6.90 16.14
C TYR A 121 0.46 -5.66 15.94
N SER A 122 0.69 -5.27 14.69
CA SER A 122 1.49 -4.07 14.36
C SER A 122 0.79 -2.77 14.75
N ASP A 123 -0.54 -2.76 14.85
CA ASP A 123 -1.34 -1.59 15.26
C ASP A 123 -2.66 -2.04 15.94
N LYS A 124 -3.41 -1.06 16.44
CA LYS A 124 -4.76 -1.23 16.96
C LYS A 124 -5.74 -1.54 15.82
N THR A 125 -6.86 -2.11 16.23
CA THR A 125 -8.01 -2.35 15.36
C THR A 125 -9.23 -1.65 15.92
N HIS A 126 -10.09 -1.15 15.04
CA HIS A 126 -11.41 -0.64 15.39
C HIS A 126 -12.50 -1.44 14.66
N GLN A 127 -13.71 -1.40 15.21
CA GLN A 127 -14.86 -2.10 14.66
C GLN A 127 -15.53 -1.25 13.59
N VAL A 128 -15.73 -1.83 12.40
CA VAL A 128 -16.40 -1.17 11.27
C VAL A 128 -17.80 -1.73 11.06
N SER A 129 -18.02 -3.00 11.41
CA SER A 129 -19.35 -3.60 11.49
C SER A 129 -19.36 -4.75 12.50
N LYS A 130 -20.54 -5.34 12.74
CA LYS A 130 -20.75 -6.38 13.77
C LYS A 130 -19.67 -7.48 13.79
N ASN A 131 -19.18 -7.89 12.61
CA ASN A 131 -18.19 -8.96 12.46
C ASN A 131 -16.91 -8.52 11.72
N LYS A 132 -16.61 -7.21 11.69
CA LYS A 132 -15.50 -6.69 10.88
C LYS A 132 -14.64 -5.71 11.67
N MET A 133 -13.37 -6.09 11.79
CA MET A 133 -12.32 -5.27 12.41
C MET A 133 -11.34 -4.81 11.34
N HIS A 134 -10.94 -3.55 11.41
CA HIS A 134 -9.98 -2.93 10.53
C HIS A 134 -8.79 -2.39 11.33
N PHE A 135 -7.60 -2.41 10.74
CA PHE A 135 -6.41 -1.82 11.36
C PHE A 135 -6.39 -0.31 11.16
N ASP A 136 -6.13 0.45 12.23
CA ASP A 136 -6.06 1.91 12.20
C ASP A 136 -5.05 2.42 11.15
N THR A 137 -3.87 1.78 11.07
CA THR A 137 -2.83 2.12 10.09
C THR A 137 -3.34 2.07 8.65
N ASN A 138 -4.17 1.08 8.31
CA ASN A 138 -4.74 0.97 6.96
C ASN A 138 -5.79 2.05 6.70
N THR A 139 -6.70 2.32 7.65
CA THR A 139 -7.68 3.42 7.53
C THR A 139 -6.99 4.76 7.36
N LYS A 140 -5.96 5.04 8.19
CA LYS A 140 -5.20 6.30 8.14
C LYS A 140 -4.45 6.49 6.84
N ILE A 141 -3.82 5.45 6.30
CA ILE A 141 -3.09 5.61 5.03
C ILE A 141 -4.05 5.84 3.87
N VAL A 142 -5.20 5.16 3.85
CA VAL A 142 -6.21 5.37 2.80
C VAL A 142 -6.82 6.77 2.91
N MET A 143 -7.16 7.23 4.12
CA MET A 143 -7.59 8.60 4.36
C MET A 143 -6.55 9.63 3.87
N GLY A 144 -5.28 9.44 4.21
CA GLY A 144 -4.20 10.33 3.75
C GLY A 144 -4.04 10.33 2.22
N VAL A 145 -4.18 9.17 1.58
CA VAL A 145 -4.13 9.02 0.12
C VAL A 145 -5.30 9.76 -0.55
N LEU A 146 -6.52 9.59 -0.03
CA LEU A 146 -7.71 10.27 -0.55
C LEU A 146 -7.62 11.79 -0.39
N ASN A 147 -7.24 12.26 0.81
CA ASN A 147 -7.04 13.68 1.08
C ASN A 147 -5.97 14.33 0.20
N ALA A 148 -4.98 13.55 -0.25
CA ALA A 148 -3.94 14.02 -1.16
C ALA A 148 -4.34 13.94 -2.66
N GLY A 149 -5.58 13.59 -2.99
CA GLY A 149 -6.02 13.37 -4.37
C GLY A 149 -5.31 12.20 -5.06
N MET A 150 -4.76 11.28 -4.27
CA MET A 150 -4.07 10.09 -4.74
C MET A 150 -5.01 8.87 -4.73
N GLY A 151 -4.54 7.77 -5.30
CA GLY A 151 -5.29 6.51 -5.32
C GLY A 151 -4.38 5.33 -5.09
N HIS A 152 -4.95 4.13 -5.08
CA HIS A 152 -4.26 2.86 -4.84
C HIS A 152 -2.92 2.70 -5.57
N SER A 153 -2.89 3.02 -6.87
CA SER A 153 -1.66 2.93 -7.67
C SER A 153 -0.56 3.90 -7.24
N HIS A 154 -0.91 5.07 -6.69
CA HIS A 154 0.05 6.01 -6.13
C HIS A 154 0.59 5.48 -4.80
N LEU A 155 -0.29 4.99 -3.94
CA LEU A 155 0.07 4.35 -2.67
C LEU A 155 1.07 3.21 -2.88
N ASN A 156 0.76 2.24 -3.74
CA ASN A 156 1.63 1.08 -3.93
C ASN A 156 3.00 1.44 -4.53
N LYS A 157 3.12 2.52 -5.30
CA LYS A 157 4.43 3.02 -5.75
C LYS A 157 5.28 3.53 -4.58
N ILE A 158 4.67 4.24 -3.62
CA ILE A 158 5.35 4.74 -2.42
C ILE A 158 5.77 3.57 -1.54
N LEU A 159 4.85 2.63 -1.27
CA LEU A 159 5.13 1.44 -0.46
C LEU A 159 6.25 0.60 -1.08
N ALA A 160 6.21 0.38 -2.40
CA ALA A 160 7.26 -0.32 -3.12
C ALA A 160 8.62 0.39 -2.98
N ALA A 161 8.67 1.72 -3.12
CA ALA A 161 9.89 2.51 -2.96
C ALA A 161 10.50 2.39 -1.55
N LEU A 162 9.64 2.21 -0.53
CA LEU A 162 10.05 2.04 0.87
C LEU A 162 10.33 0.58 1.25
N ASN A 163 10.15 -0.37 0.33
CA ASN A 163 10.19 -1.81 0.61
C ASN A 163 9.19 -2.22 1.71
N ILE A 164 7.99 -1.63 1.69
CA ILE A 164 6.86 -1.95 2.58
C ILE A 164 5.87 -2.83 1.79
N PRO A 165 5.20 -3.81 2.41
CA PRO A 165 4.15 -4.58 1.77
C PRO A 165 3.12 -3.69 1.09
N GLN A 166 2.70 -4.09 -0.11
CA GLN A 166 1.70 -3.37 -0.88
C GLN A 166 0.30 -3.72 -0.38
N MET A 167 -0.62 -2.76 -0.47
CA MET A 167 -2.02 -3.01 -0.20
C MET A 167 -2.66 -3.58 -1.47
N ASN A 168 -3.39 -4.69 -1.38
CA ASN A 168 -4.13 -5.19 -2.53
C ASN A 168 -5.38 -4.33 -2.80
N TRP A 169 -5.89 -4.37 -4.04
CA TRP A 169 -7.03 -3.52 -4.45
C TRP A 169 -8.30 -3.78 -3.63
N LYS A 170 -8.61 -5.05 -3.33
CA LYS A 170 -9.82 -5.42 -2.58
C LYS A 170 -9.80 -4.87 -1.15
N ILE A 171 -8.66 -4.98 -0.48
CA ILE A 171 -8.43 -4.41 0.85
C ILE A 171 -8.52 -2.90 0.75
N TYR A 172 -7.77 -2.27 -0.17
CA TYR A 172 -7.83 -0.82 -0.37
C TYR A 172 -9.26 -0.32 -0.55
N LYS A 173 -10.05 -0.96 -1.42
CA LYS A 173 -11.43 -0.57 -1.69
C LYS A 173 -12.32 -0.69 -0.45
N SER A 174 -12.10 -1.72 0.37
CA SER A 174 -12.79 -1.90 1.65
C SER A 174 -12.53 -0.74 2.64
N TYR A 175 -11.30 -0.26 2.72
CA TYR A 175 -10.95 0.91 3.55
C TYR A 175 -11.40 2.22 2.90
N GLU A 176 -11.34 2.33 1.58
CA GLU A 176 -11.83 3.50 0.83
C GLU A 176 -13.34 3.70 1.03
N THR A 177 -14.14 2.63 1.03
CA THR A 177 -15.58 2.71 1.31
C THR A 177 -15.89 3.13 2.75
N GLU A 178 -15.10 2.67 3.73
CA GLU A 178 -15.26 3.12 5.12
C GLU A 178 -14.97 4.61 5.24
N VAL A 179 -13.81 5.07 4.73
CA VAL A 179 -13.39 6.46 4.80
C VAL A 179 -14.30 7.37 3.97
N GLY A 180 -14.74 6.93 2.79
CA GLY A 180 -15.59 7.70 1.89
C GLY A 180 -16.91 8.11 2.55
N LYS A 181 -17.57 7.18 3.27
CA LYS A 181 -18.80 7.49 4.02
C LYS A 181 -18.61 8.60 5.04
N VAL A 182 -17.51 8.53 5.79
CA VAL A 182 -17.19 9.54 6.80
C VAL A 182 -16.92 10.90 6.16
N ILE A 183 -16.24 10.94 5.01
CA ILE A 183 -16.02 12.18 4.26
C ILE A 183 -17.35 12.75 3.74
N GLU A 184 -18.23 11.91 3.17
CA GLU A 184 -19.56 12.31 2.69
C GLU A 184 -20.39 12.92 3.82
N ASP A 185 -20.48 12.26 4.97
CA ASP A 185 -21.19 12.76 6.15
C ASP A 185 -20.66 14.13 6.63
N MET A 186 -19.33 14.30 6.67
CA MET A 186 -18.70 15.58 7.02
C MET A 186 -19.02 16.68 6.00
N THR A 187 -19.05 16.35 4.70
CA THR A 187 -19.39 17.32 3.66
C THR A 187 -20.83 17.80 3.78
N HIS A 188 -21.78 16.90 4.10
CA HIS A 188 -23.17 17.27 4.33
C HIS A 188 -23.31 18.23 5.52
N GLN A 189 -22.64 17.96 6.65
CA GLN A 189 -22.65 18.85 7.82
C GLN A 189 -22.04 20.22 7.56
N SER A 190 -21.07 20.32 6.65
CA SER A 190 -20.42 21.60 6.32
C SER A 190 -21.27 22.51 5.42
N CYS A 191 -22.32 21.97 4.81
CA CYS A 191 -23.24 22.70 3.94
C CYS A 191 -24.51 23.19 4.66
N GLU A 192 -24.63 22.90 5.96
CA GLU A 192 -25.62 23.47 6.89
C GLU A 192 -25.05 24.69 7.62
#